data_AF-A0A6I4I488-F1
#
_entry.id   AF-A0A6I4I488-F1
#
_cell.length_a   1.000
_cell.length_b   1.000
_cell.length_c   1.000
_cell.angle_alpha   90.00
_cell.angle_beta   90.00
_cell.angle_gamma   90.00
#
_symmetry.space_group_name_H-M   'P 1'
#
loop_
_entity.id
_entity.type
_entity.pdbx_description
1 polymer ?
#
loop_
_entity_poly.entity_id
_entity_poly.type
_entity_poly.pdbx_seq_one_letter_code
_entity_poly.pdbx_strand_id
1 'polypeptide(L)'
;MITFQLLNNYVLKIEPEKEKASRLKLIVKQMGKELVCRKEGLNPLLDFLYNNEEHLFKGRLRLSKKKGTITVYLNDEVIGTIGSRDLLEKLEKL
;
A
#
# COMPACT_ATOMS: atom_id res chain seq x y z
N MET A 1 -1.13 10.85 -7.30
CA MET A 1 -0.29 10.48 -6.13
C MET A 1 -1.21 10.29 -4.94
N ILE A 2 -1.09 9.16 -4.23
CA ILE A 2 -1.95 8.78 -3.10
C ILE A 2 -1.12 8.73 -1.83
N THR A 3 -1.69 9.19 -0.72
CA THR A 3 -1.02 9.19 0.59
C THR A 3 -2.00 8.80 1.69
N PHE A 4 -1.55 7.95 2.62
CA PHE A 4 -2.25 7.59 3.85
C PHE A 4 -1.37 7.87 5.05
N GLN A 5 -1.94 8.56 6.04
CA GLN A 5 -1.34 8.66 7.37
C GLN A 5 -1.58 7.36 8.12
N LEU A 6 -0.54 6.86 8.77
CA LEU A 6 -0.56 5.65 9.57
C LEU A 6 -0.19 5.99 11.03
N LEU A 7 0.01 4.99 11.88
CA LEU A 7 0.38 5.21 13.29
C LEU A 7 1.80 5.80 13.39
N ASN A 8 2.18 6.37 14.54
CA ASN A 8 3.58 6.75 14.84
C ASN A 8 4.31 7.54 13.73
N ASN A 9 3.59 8.45 13.05
CA ASN A 9 4.10 9.25 11.93
C ASN A 9 4.57 8.45 10.71
N TYR A 10 4.12 7.21 10.57
CA TYR A 10 4.27 6.45 9.35
C TYR A 10 3.34 7.02 8.27
N VAL A 11 3.83 7.00 7.04
CA VAL A 11 3.09 7.42 5.86
C VAL A 11 3.25 6.35 4.78
N LEU A 12 2.14 5.82 4.27
CA LEU A 12 2.14 5.03 3.04
C LEU A 12 1.83 5.94 1.87
N LYS A 13 2.77 6.04 0.93
CA LYS A 13 2.63 6.78 -0.32
C LYS A 13 2.58 5.81 -1.49
N ILE A 14 1.66 6.04 -2.43
CA ILE A 14 1.55 5.27 -3.67
C ILE A 14 1.63 6.24 -4.85
N GLU A 15 2.56 5.99 -5.77
CA GLU A 15 2.76 6.81 -6.97
C GLU A 15 3.09 5.98 -8.20
N PRO A 16 2.73 6.41 -9.43
CA PRO A 16 3.17 5.77 -10.65
C PRO A 16 4.69 5.74 -10.78
N GLU A 17 5.24 4.67 -11.35
CA GLU A 17 6.64 4.60 -11.72
C GLU A 17 6.90 5.42 -12.99
N LYS A 18 7.79 6.41 -12.92
CA LYS A 18 8.09 7.33 -14.04
C LYS A 18 8.46 6.62 -15.34
N GLU A 19 9.15 5.49 -15.25
CA GLU A 19 9.64 4.74 -16.42
C GLU A 19 8.62 3.73 -16.96
N LYS A 20 7.60 3.36 -16.18
CA LYS A 20 6.62 2.31 -16.51
C LYS A 20 5.25 2.65 -15.93
N ALA A 21 4.38 3.23 -16.75
CA ALA A 21 3.05 3.69 -16.34
C ALA A 21 2.14 2.60 -15.73
N SER A 22 2.36 1.33 -16.07
CA SER A 22 1.62 0.19 -15.50
C SER A 22 2.11 -0.26 -14.11
N ARG A 23 3.15 0.39 -13.57
CA ARG A 23 3.74 0.06 -12.27
C ARG A 23 3.57 1.20 -11.27
N LEU A 24 3.43 0.80 -10.01
CA LEU A 24 3.31 1.67 -8.86
C LEU A 24 4.50 1.48 -7.94
N LYS A 25 4.88 2.55 -7.25
CA LYS A 25 5.76 2.53 -6.09
C LYS A 25 4.92 2.68 -4.84
N LEU A 26 5.00 1.71 -3.95
CA LEU A 26 4.48 1.77 -2.60
C LEU A 26 5.63 2.09 -1.66
N ILE A 27 5.61 3.27 -1.07
CA ILE A 27 6.69 3.84 -0.28
C ILE A 27 6.19 4.05 1.14
N VAL A 28 6.85 3.43 2.11
CA VAL A 28 6.61 3.74 3.53
C VAL A 28 7.68 4.69 4.02
N LYS A 29 7.24 5.78 4.64
CA LYS A 29 8.10 6.75 5.30
C LYS A 29 7.77 6.84 6.78
N GLN A 30 8.73 7.23 7.60
CA GLN A 30 8.51 7.65 8.98
C GLN A 30 9.32 8.92 9.23
N MET A 31 8.68 9.96 9.77
CA MET A 31 9.33 11.26 10.00
C MET A 31 10.06 11.80 8.76
N GLY A 32 9.46 11.61 7.57
CA GLY A 32 10.03 12.01 6.27
C GLY A 32 11.10 11.09 5.68
N LYS A 33 11.67 10.16 6.46
CA LYS A 33 12.67 9.18 5.98
C LYS A 33 11.98 7.98 5.32
N GLU A 34 12.41 7.62 4.12
CA GLU A 34 11.97 6.41 3.45
C GLU A 34 12.56 5.16 4.12
N LEU A 35 11.70 4.19 4.43
CA LEU A 35 12.06 2.94 5.11
C LEU A 35 11.98 1.74 4.16
N VAL A 36 11.01 1.74 3.26
CA VAL A 36 10.87 0.73 2.20
C VAL A 36 10.17 1.34 0.99
N CYS A 37 10.60 0.91 -0.19
CA CYS A 37 9.96 1.18 -1.46
C CYS A 37 9.77 -0.15 -2.20
N ARG A 38 8.52 -0.47 -2.52
CA ARG A 38 8.16 -1.64 -3.32
C ARG A 38 7.61 -1.19 -4.66
N LYS A 39 8.15 -1.76 -5.74
CA LYS A 39 7.62 -1.58 -7.09
C LYS A 39 6.71 -2.76 -7.41
N GLU A 40 5.46 -2.49 -7.76
CA GLU A 40 4.48 -3.52 -8.13
C GLU A 40 3.71 -3.13 -9.39
N GLY A 41 3.17 -4.10 -10.12
CA GLY A 41 2.14 -3.81 -11.12
C GLY A 41 0.85 -3.27 -10.48
N LEU A 42 0.03 -2.55 -11.24
CA LEU A 42 -1.30 -2.14 -10.80
C LEU A 42 -2.22 -3.35 -10.55
N ASN A 43 -2.19 -4.35 -11.45
CA ASN A 43 -3.11 -5.50 -11.41
C ASN A 43 -3.05 -6.28 -10.09
N PRO A 44 -1.89 -6.70 -9.55
CA PRO A 44 -1.85 -7.39 -8.26
C PRO A 44 -2.47 -6.61 -7.10
N LEU A 45 -2.39 -5.28 -7.13
CA LEU A 45 -2.99 -4.43 -6.10
C LEU A 45 -4.52 -4.35 -6.27
N LEU A 46 -5.01 -4.29 -7.51
CA LEU A 46 -6.44 -4.34 -7.81
C LEU A 46 -7.04 -5.72 -7.50
N ASP A 47 -6.35 -6.80 -7.87
CA ASP A 47 -6.76 -8.17 -7.56
C ASP A 47 -6.87 -8.37 -6.05
N PHE A 48 -5.87 -7.90 -5.28
CA PHE A 48 -5.92 -7.88 -3.83
C PHE A 48 -7.12 -7.09 -3.28
N LEU A 49 -7.57 -6.03 -3.96
CA LEU A 49 -8.69 -5.21 -3.52
C LEU A 49 -10.05 -5.82 -3.85
N TYR A 50 -10.22 -6.35 -5.06
CA TYR A 50 -11.47 -6.93 -5.55
C TYR A 50 -11.72 -8.37 -5.06
N ASN A 51 -10.68 -9.19 -4.95
CA ASN A 51 -10.81 -10.62 -4.63
C ASN A 51 -10.73 -10.89 -3.12
N ASN A 52 -11.06 -12.11 -2.69
CA ASN A 52 -10.89 -12.54 -1.28
C ASN A 52 -9.43 -12.84 -0.89
N GLU A 53 -8.45 -12.23 -1.56
CA GLU A 53 -7.06 -12.33 -1.14
C GLU A 53 -6.85 -11.62 0.20
N GLU A 54 -6.48 -12.38 1.22
CA GLU A 54 -6.26 -11.86 2.57
C GLU A 54 -4.89 -11.19 2.72
N HIS A 55 -3.95 -11.49 1.83
CA HIS A 55 -2.57 -11.03 1.94
C HIS A 55 -2.01 -10.62 0.58
N LEU A 56 -1.35 -9.47 0.57
CA LEU A 56 -0.53 -9.04 -0.55
C LEU A 56 0.89 -8.80 -0.05
N PHE A 57 1.85 -9.15 -0.92
CA PHE A 57 3.28 -9.03 -0.70
C PHE A 57 3.88 -10.02 0.31
N LYS A 58 5.17 -10.27 0.12
CA LYS A 58 6.06 -10.96 1.07
C LYS A 58 7.24 -10.05 1.39
N GLY A 59 7.90 -10.27 2.52
CA GLY A 59 9.09 -9.53 2.96
C GLY A 59 8.76 -8.29 3.80
N ARG A 60 9.57 -7.23 3.65
CA ARG A 60 9.54 -6.05 4.54
C ARG A 60 8.20 -5.32 4.56
N LEU A 61 7.61 -5.04 3.40
CA LEU A 61 6.27 -4.45 3.29
C LEU A 61 5.27 -5.56 3.01
N ARG A 62 4.27 -5.70 3.87
CA ARG A 62 3.13 -6.61 3.67
C ARG A 62 1.81 -5.88 3.89
N LEU A 63 0.78 -6.29 3.15
CA LEU A 63 -0.59 -5.85 3.37
C LEU A 63 -1.43 -7.08 3.75
N SER A 64 -2.34 -6.93 4.71
CA SER A 64 -3.40 -7.91 4.94
C SER A 64 -4.76 -7.25 4.83
N LYS A 65 -5.77 -7.93 4.28
CA LYS A 65 -7.13 -7.43 4.15
C LYS A 65 -8.07 -8.30 4.97
N LYS A 66 -8.88 -7.68 5.83
CA LYS A 66 -9.94 -8.34 6.60
C LYS A 66 -11.11 -7.39 6.81
N LYS A 67 -12.32 -7.84 6.44
CA LYS A 67 -13.59 -7.09 6.62
C LYS A 67 -13.54 -5.63 6.10
N GLY A 68 -12.88 -5.40 4.95
CA GLY A 68 -12.77 -4.07 4.34
C GLY A 68 -11.69 -3.16 4.93
N THR A 69 -10.92 -3.65 5.89
CA THR A 69 -9.74 -2.96 6.43
C THR A 69 -8.47 -3.62 5.90
N ILE A 70 -7.51 -2.79 5.47
CA ILE A 70 -6.17 -3.22 5.10
C ILE A 70 -5.22 -2.87 6.24
N THR A 71 -4.56 -3.87 6.81
CA THR A 71 -3.47 -3.68 7.77
C THR A 71 -2.15 -3.59 7.01
N VAL A 72 -1.35 -2.57 7.31
CA VAL A 72 -0.04 -2.34 6.71
C VAL A 72 1.02 -2.79 7.70
N TYR A 73 1.91 -3.68 7.25
CA TYR A 73 3.03 -4.19 8.05
C TYR A 73 4.36 -3.74 7.49
N LEU A 74 5.28 -3.38 8.39
CA LEU A 74 6.69 -3.19 8.11
C LEU A 74 7.51 -4.11 9.01
N ASN A 75 8.30 -5.01 8.42
CA ASN A 75 9.08 -6.03 9.16
C ASN A 75 8.20 -6.81 10.17
N ASP A 76 7.02 -7.23 9.72
CA ASP A 76 6.00 -7.94 10.52
C ASP A 76 5.36 -7.13 11.68
N GLU A 77 5.74 -5.87 11.87
CA GLU A 77 5.07 -4.95 12.79
C GLU A 77 3.93 -4.21 12.11
N VAL A 78 2.79 -4.06 12.80
CA VAL A 78 1.66 -3.26 12.32
C VAL A 78 2.02 -1.78 12.44
N ILE A 79 2.12 -1.10 11.29
CA ILE A 79 2.40 0.34 11.25
C ILE A 79 1.14 1.18 11.01
N GLY A 80 0.01 0.56 10.65
CA GLY A 80 -1.29 1.22 10.59
C GLY A 80 -2.32 0.46 9.78
N THR A 81 -3.50 1.06 9.62
CA THR A 81 -4.62 0.50 8.87
C THR A 81 -5.23 1.52 7.93
N ILE A 82 -5.70 1.09 6.77
CA ILE A 82 -6.42 1.91 5.79
C ILE A 82 -7.70 1.20 5.32
N GLY A 83 -8.68 1.95 4.81
CA GLY A 83 -9.89 1.36 4.23
C GLY A 83 -9.62 0.78 2.84
N SER A 84 -10.11 -0.43 2.56
CA SER A 84 -9.93 -1.04 1.23
C SER A 84 -10.68 -0.28 0.13
N ARG A 85 -11.88 0.24 0.44
CA ARG A 85 -12.65 1.10 -0.48
C ARG A 85 -11.96 2.43 -0.76
N ASP A 86 -11.43 3.09 0.29
CA ASP A 86 -10.68 4.34 0.13
C ASP A 86 -9.43 4.13 -0.73
N LEU A 87 -8.71 3.02 -0.55
CA LEU A 87 -7.59 2.68 -1.42
C LEU A 87 -8.04 2.45 -2.87
N LEU A 88 -9.11 1.70 -3.09
CA LEU A 88 -9.63 1.41 -4.42
C LEU A 88 -10.06 2.70 -5.16
N GLU A 89 -10.90 3.52 -4.54
CA GLU A 89 -11.40 4.78 -5.13
C GLU A 89 -10.27 5.75 -5.48
N LYS A 90 -9.19 5.75 -4.70
CA LYS A 90 -8.01 6.57 -4.97
C LYS A 90 -7.14 6.00 -6.10
N LEU A 91 -7.05 4.68 -6.22
CA LEU A 91 -6.30 4.02 -7.31
C LEU A 91 -7.00 4.17 -8.66
N GLU A 92 -8.33 4.13 -8.70
CA GLU A 92 -9.11 4.36 -9.93
C GLU A 92 -8.97 5.79 -10.49
N LYS A 93 -8.47 6.73 -9.67
CA LYS A 93 -8.24 8.14 -10.02
C LYS A 93 -6.75 8.48 -10.24
N LEU A 94 -5.86 7.50 -10.15
CA LEU A 94 -4.41 7.69 -10.21
C LEU A 94 -3.90 7.78 -11.66
#